data_AF-A0A936W4G1-F1
#
_entry.id   AF-A0A936W4G1-F1
#
_cell.length_a   1.000
_cell.length_b   1.000
_cell.length_c   1.000
_cell.angle_alpha   90.00
_cell.angle_beta   90.00
_cell.angle_gamma   90.00
#
_symmetry.space_group_name_H-M   'P 1'
#
loop_
_entity.id
_entity.type
_entity.pdbx_description
1 polymer ?
#
loop_
_entity_poly.entity_id
_entity_poly.type
_entity_poly.pdbx_seq_one_letter_code
_entity_poly.pdbx_strand_id
1 'polypeptide(L)' 'MKTNKTGMRGDRSRNAHGELREKRGDTFVATIEKKYDRDFGVRGDMHLDTLLKKTGFKSLNDLVQSKVGR' A
#
# COMPACT_ATOMS: atom_id res chain seq x y z
N MET A 1 22.01 7.62 3.90
CA MET A 1 20.83 6.71 4.02
C MET A 1 21.33 5.28 4.10
N LYS A 2 20.90 4.50 5.10
CA LYS A 2 21.27 3.08 5.22
C LYS A 2 20.46 2.26 4.21
N THR A 3 21.12 1.68 3.21
CA THR A 3 20.53 0.70 2.30
C THR A 3 20.76 -0.70 2.84
N ASN A 4 19.75 -1.55 2.77
CA ASN A 4 19.87 -2.94 3.19
C ASN A 4 20.62 -3.78 2.14
N LYS A 5 20.92 -5.06 2.45
CA LYS A 5 21.70 -6.01 1.62
C LYS A 5 21.18 -6.22 0.18
N THR A 6 20.00 -5.68 -0.18
CA THR A 6 19.38 -5.76 -1.52
C THR A 6 19.33 -4.40 -2.21
N GLY A 7 19.98 -3.36 -1.70
CA GLY A 7 19.96 -2.01 -2.26
C GLY A 7 18.64 -1.25 -2.05
N MET A 8 17.71 -1.79 -1.28
CA MET A 8 16.45 -1.13 -0.95
C MET A 8 16.63 -0.17 0.24
N ARG A 9 15.96 0.98 0.18
CA ARG A 9 16.06 2.04 1.21
C ARG A 9 15.01 1.82 2.32
N GLY A 10 15.41 2.03 3.58
CA GLY A 10 14.53 2.11 4.74
C GLY A 10 14.44 0.83 5.61
N ASP A 11 13.87 0.98 6.80
CA ASP A 11 13.86 -0.02 7.89
C ASP A 11 12.62 -0.94 7.90
N ARG A 12 11.88 -1.01 6.79
CA ARG A 12 10.68 -1.86 6.71
C ARG A 12 11.05 -3.34 6.74
N SER A 13 10.35 -4.11 7.57
CA SER A 13 10.49 -5.56 7.65
C SER A 13 10.20 -6.24 6.31
N ARG A 14 10.93 -7.33 6.05
CA ARG A 14 10.82 -8.13 4.83
C ARG A 14 10.06 -9.44 5.09
N ASN A 15 9.54 -10.03 4.02
CA ASN A 15 8.98 -11.38 4.02
C ASN A 15 10.10 -12.43 3.92
N ALA A 16 9.73 -13.72 3.98
CA ALA A 16 10.67 -14.84 3.92
C ALA A 16 11.48 -14.90 2.60
N HIS A 17 10.97 -14.27 1.54
CA HIS A 17 11.60 -14.20 0.21
C HIS A 17 12.45 -12.93 0.03
N GLY A 18 12.57 -12.10 1.07
CA GLY A 18 13.36 -10.87 1.05
C GLY A 18 12.65 -9.66 0.46
N GLU A 19 11.40 -9.76 0.04
CA GLU A 19 10.62 -8.61 -0.43
C GLU A 19 10.04 -7.82 0.75
N LEU A 20 9.63 -6.58 0.51
CA LEU A 20 8.98 -5.78 1.55
C LEU A 20 7.63 -6.39 1.92
N ARG A 21 7.36 -6.50 3.22
CA ARG A 21 6.08 -7.04 3.68
C ARG A 21 4.92 -6.16 3.19
N GLU A 22 3.95 -6.79 2.55
CA GLU A 22 2.74 -6.11 2.09
C GLU A 22 1.91 -5.55 3.25
N LYS A 23 1.15 -4.49 2.95
CA LYS A 23 0.15 -3.98 3.88
C LYS A 23 -1.00 -4.98 3.94
N ARG A 24 -1.51 -5.25 5.15
CA ARG A 24 -2.60 -6.20 5.32
C ARG A 24 -3.86 -5.73 4.60
N GLY A 25 -4.51 -6.65 3.88
CA GLY A 25 -5.69 -6.36 3.07
C GLY A 25 -6.92 -5.91 3.86
N ASP A 26 -7.03 -6.29 5.14
CA ASP A 26 -8.08 -5.88 6.07
C ASP A 26 -7.96 -4.41 6.55
N THR A 27 -6.92 -3.68 6.13
CA THR A 27 -6.76 -2.26 6.47
C THR A 27 -7.90 -1.44 5.84
N PHE A 28 -8.57 -0.60 6.64
CA PHE A 28 -9.58 0.33 6.14
C PHE A 28 -8.99 1.39 5.21
N VAL A 29 -9.70 1.68 4.12
CA VAL A 29 -9.31 2.69 3.12
C VAL A 29 -9.20 4.07 3.76
N ALA A 30 -10.09 4.44 4.68
CA ALA A 30 -9.99 5.72 5.41
C ALA A 30 -8.64 5.91 6.13
N THR A 31 -8.02 4.83 6.61
CA THR A 31 -6.70 4.90 7.26
C THR A 31 -5.60 5.14 6.25
N ILE A 32 -5.75 4.61 5.02
CA ILE A 32 -4.79 4.75 3.94
C ILE A 32 -4.87 6.17 3.36
N GLU A 33 -6.07 6.64 3.06
CA GLU A 33 -6.36 7.99 2.58
C GLU A 33 -5.73 9.04 3.48
N LYS A 34 -5.98 8.96 4.80
CA LYS A 34 -5.37 9.85 5.79
C LYS A 34 -3.84 9.76 5.84
N LYS A 35 -3.28 8.56 5.65
CA LYS A 35 -1.83 8.34 5.76
C LYS A 35 -1.06 8.87 4.55
N TYR A 36 -1.65 8.75 3.37
CA TYR A 36 -1.01 9.11 2.10
C TYR A 36 -1.54 10.42 1.51
N ASP A 37 -2.41 11.12 2.25
CA ASP A 37 -3.10 12.33 1.83
C ASP A 37 -3.72 12.16 0.43
N ARG A 38 -4.52 11.10 0.31
CA ARG A 38 -5.18 10.70 -0.92
C ARG A 38 -6.66 10.49 -0.72
N ASP A 39 -7.41 10.59 -1.81
CA ASP A 39 -8.82 10.23 -1.87
C ASP A 39 -9.04 9.22 -3.01
N PHE A 40 -9.42 7.98 -2.67
CA PHE A 40 -9.69 6.94 -3.66
C PHE A 40 -11.16 6.92 -4.12
N GLY A 41 -12.01 7.83 -3.62
CA GLY A 41 -13.41 7.95 -4.01
C GLY A 41 -14.28 6.76 -3.58
N VAL A 42 -13.88 6.03 -2.55
CA VAL A 42 -14.63 4.89 -2.01
C VAL A 42 -15.05 5.15 -0.57
N ARG A 43 -15.97 4.33 -0.04
CA ARG A 43 -16.33 4.43 1.38
C ARG A 43 -15.12 4.07 2.25
N GLY A 44 -14.88 4.86 3.29
CA GLY A 44 -13.73 4.70 4.18
C GLY A 44 -13.66 3.38 4.95
N ASP A 45 -14.80 2.71 5.15
CA ASP A 45 -14.93 1.38 5.76
C ASP A 45 -14.60 0.22 4.80
N MET A 46 -14.32 0.52 3.53
CA MET A 46 -13.83 -0.47 2.58
C MET A 46 -12.48 -1.03 3.01
N HIS A 47 -12.26 -2.32 2.80
CA HIS A 47 -10.96 -2.96 3.00
C HIS A 47 -10.03 -2.72 1.80
N LEU A 48 -8.73 -2.58 2.07
CA LEU A 48 -7.69 -2.41 1.07
C LEU A 48 -7.71 -3.53 0.02
N ASP A 49 -7.92 -4.78 0.41
CA ASP A 49 -7.95 -5.92 -0.52
C ASP A 49 -9.04 -5.75 -1.60
N THR A 50 -10.19 -5.21 -1.20
CA THR A 50 -11.35 -4.96 -2.05
C THR A 50 -11.08 -3.78 -2.97
N LEU A 51 -10.44 -2.73 -2.44
CA LEU A 51 -10.00 -1.60 -3.26
C LEU A 51 -8.99 -2.06 -4.33
N LEU A 52 -7.99 -2.85 -3.96
CA LEU A 52 -6.98 -3.39 -4.89
C LEU A 52 -7.62 -4.26 -5.97
N LYS A 53 -8.55 -5.15 -5.62
CA LYS A 53 -9.30 -5.97 -6.58
C LYS A 53 -10.12 -5.12 -7.55
N LYS A 54 -10.81 -4.07 -7.07
CA LYS A 54 -11.60 -3.16 -7.93
C LYS A 54 -10.76 -2.34 -8.89
N THR A 55 -9.57 -1.95 -8.46
CA THR A 55 -8.66 -1.08 -9.21
C THR A 55 -7.64 -1.85 -10.06
N GLY A 56 -7.50 -3.16 -9.82
CA GLY A 56 -6.58 -4.03 -10.56
C GLY A 56 -5.13 -3.98 -10.08
N PHE A 57 -4.85 -3.37 -8.92
CA PHE A 57 -3.49 -3.30 -8.37
C PHE A 57 -3.14 -4.51 -7.51
N LYS A 58 -1.86 -4.85 -7.47
CA LYS A 58 -1.33 -5.98 -6.68
C LYS A 58 -0.99 -5.58 -5.25
N SER A 59 -0.56 -4.33 -5.03
CA SER A 59 -0.16 -3.84 -3.72
C SER A 59 -0.61 -2.41 -3.45
N LEU A 60 -0.66 -2.04 -2.16
CA LEU A 60 -0.88 -0.65 -1.76
C LEU A 60 0.17 0.30 -2.34
N ASN A 61 1.41 -0.15 -2.48
CA ASN A 61 2.46 0.70 -3.03
C ASN A 61 2.19 1.04 -4.50
N ASP A 62 1.75 0.06 -5.29
CA ASP A 62 1.39 0.29 -6.69
C ASP A 62 0.19 1.24 -6.78
N LEU A 63 -0.81 1.05 -5.91
CA LEU A 63 -1.97 1.94 -5.84
C LEU A 63 -1.57 3.39 -5.52
N VAL A 64 -0.72 3.62 -4.51
CA VAL A 64 -0.25 4.96 -4.08
C VAL A 64 0.75 5.59 -5.07
N GLN A 65 1.36 4.82 -5.96
CA GLN A 65 2.18 5.36 -7.04
C GLN A 65 1.38 5.61 -8.34
N SER A 66 0.20 5.00 -8.46
CA SER A 66 -0.68 5.17 -9.62
C SER A 66 -1.37 6.54 -9.66
N LYS A 67 -2.10 6.86 -10.72
CA LYS A 67 -2.96 8.08 -10.79
C LYS A 67 -4.40 7.85 -10.31
N VAL A 68 -4.65 6.79 -9.54
CA VAL A 68 -6.00 6.47 -9.04
C VAL A 68 -6.33 7.30 -7.82
N GLY A 69 -7.43 8.05 -7.90
CA GLY A 69 -7.79 9.02 -6.86
C GLY A 69 -7.28 10.42 -7.17
N ARG A 70 -7.71 11.39 -6.37
CA ARG A 70 -7.36 12.82 -6.49
C ARG A 70 -5.99 13.13 -5.91
#